data_AF-A0A8J5F444-F1
#
_entry.id   AF-A0A8J5F444-F1
#
_cell.length_a   1.000
_cell.length_b   1.000
_cell.length_c   1.000
_cell.angle_alpha   90.00
_cell.angle_beta   90.00
_cell.angle_gamma   90.00
#
_symmetry.space_group_name_H-M   'P 1'
#
loop_
_entity.id
_entity.type
_entity.pdbx_description
1 polymer ?
#
loop_
_entity_poly.entity_id
_entity_poly.type
_entity_poly.pdbx_seq_one_letter_code
_entity_poly.pdbx_strand_id
1 'polypeptide(L)'
;MRRRWSNTSRSGGGGSSGKFSCPTLKDLEALLHDDLADSPCRVLHRARPAVRAIRSIPSSSSFSADPLDRRRRRIVLYFTSLGVVRRTFDDCRAVRSALRSLRVAVDERDVSVDARFRAELQAAFGRRFRQQHVALPQVFLSGRCLGGADEIRRLHESGELRALVEGIPSAPTAPCGVCGGVRFVLCATCSGSRKRWWWGSKGGGFRACGECNENGLVRCPDCFPAAV
;
A
#
# COMPACT_ATOMS: atom_id res chain seq x y z
N MET A 1 -4.79 -33.65 -56.69
CA MET A 1 -5.97 -34.46 -57.09
C MET A 1 -6.66 -34.98 -55.83
N ARG A 2 -7.67 -34.26 -55.32
CA ARG A 2 -9.09 -34.70 -55.22
C ARG A 2 -9.30 -36.17 -54.86
N ARG A 3 -9.90 -36.44 -53.69
CA ARG A 3 -11.20 -37.12 -53.48
C ARG A 3 -11.73 -36.61 -52.13
N ARG A 4 -12.73 -35.73 -52.02
CA ARG A 4 -14.17 -35.86 -52.31
C ARG A 4 -14.76 -37.12 -51.68
N TRP A 5 -15.44 -36.94 -50.54
CA TRP A 5 -16.70 -37.63 -50.29
C TRP A 5 -17.80 -36.59 -50.04
N SER A 6 -18.88 -36.77 -50.78
CA SER A 6 -20.17 -36.09 -50.68
C SER A 6 -21.19 -37.19 -50.43
N ASN A 7 -22.13 -36.97 -49.51
CA ASN A 7 -23.57 -37.25 -49.63
C ASN A 7 -24.26 -37.10 -48.26
N THR A 8 -25.13 -36.08 -48.08
CA THR A 8 -26.63 -36.13 -48.14
C THR A 8 -27.24 -36.99 -47.01
N SER A 9 -28.26 -36.61 -46.24
CA SER A 9 -29.26 -35.53 -46.32
C SER A 9 -30.21 -35.62 -45.11
N ARG A 10 -30.83 -34.48 -44.70
CA ARG A 10 -32.14 -34.31 -44.00
C ARG A 10 -32.27 -34.91 -42.57
N SER A 11 -32.98 -34.34 -41.60
CA SER A 11 -34.02 -33.29 -41.52
C SER A 11 -34.36 -32.97 -40.05
N GLY A 12 -34.88 -31.75 -39.79
CA GLY A 12 -35.58 -31.34 -38.56
C GLY A 12 -34.67 -30.60 -37.56
N GLY A 13 -34.98 -29.44 -36.99
CA GLY A 13 -36.18 -28.62 -36.91
C GLY A 13 -36.10 -27.84 -35.59
N GLY A 14 -36.44 -26.54 -35.58
CA GLY A 14 -36.67 -25.75 -34.35
C GLY A 14 -35.60 -24.70 -34.04
N GLY A 15 -35.96 -23.43 -34.21
CA GLY A 15 -35.13 -22.28 -33.85
C GLY A 15 -35.26 -21.85 -32.40
N SER A 16 -34.29 -21.05 -31.94
CA SER A 16 -34.47 -20.06 -30.89
C SER A 16 -33.33 -19.05 -30.95
N SER A 17 -33.69 -17.83 -31.31
CA SER A 17 -32.89 -16.61 -31.40
C SER A 17 -32.32 -16.16 -30.05
N GLY A 18 -31.22 -15.41 -30.13
CA GLY A 18 -30.46 -14.93 -28.99
C GLY A 18 -31.18 -13.89 -28.12
N LYS A 19 -30.64 -13.71 -26.91
CA LYS A 19 -30.93 -12.58 -26.04
C LYS A 19 -29.62 -12.05 -25.44
N PHE A 20 -28.97 -11.15 -26.17
CA PHE A 20 -28.11 -10.15 -25.53
C PHE A 20 -29.05 -9.14 -24.88
N SER A 21 -29.08 -9.09 -23.54
CA SER A 21 -29.77 -8.02 -22.82
C SER A 21 -28.75 -6.95 -22.46
N CYS A 22 -28.90 -5.77 -23.05
CA CYS A 22 -28.26 -4.54 -22.56
C CYS A 22 -29.10 -4.00 -21.39
N PRO A 23 -28.51 -3.66 -20.23
CA PRO A 23 -29.23 -2.95 -19.19
C PRO A 23 -29.64 -1.56 -19.68
N THR A 24 -30.79 -1.09 -19.21
CA THR A 24 -31.34 0.21 -19.60
C THR A 24 -30.62 1.34 -18.88
N LEU A 25 -30.71 2.56 -19.42
CA LEU A 25 -30.00 3.75 -18.92
C LEU A 25 -30.29 4.06 -17.42
N LYS A 26 -31.40 3.55 -16.88
CA LYS A 26 -31.76 3.66 -15.45
C LYS A 26 -30.95 2.73 -14.54
N ASP A 27 -30.39 1.64 -15.07
CA ASP A 27 -29.53 0.72 -14.31
C ASP A 27 -28.10 1.28 -14.14
N LEU A 28 -27.73 2.30 -14.93
CA LEU A 28 -26.45 3.00 -14.80
C LEU A 28 -26.46 4.05 -13.67
N GLU A 29 -27.63 4.60 -13.35
CA GLU A 29 -27.80 5.66 -12.35
C GLU A 29 -27.66 5.12 -10.91
N ALA A 30 -27.89 3.82 -10.73
CA ALA A 30 -27.64 3.10 -9.47
C ALA A 30 -26.15 2.83 -9.19
N LEU A 31 -25.25 3.06 -10.16
CA LEU A 31 -23.80 2.99 -9.98
C LEU A 31 -23.15 4.36 -9.72
N LEU A 32 -23.94 5.43 -9.69
CA LEU A 32 -23.45 6.82 -9.54
C LEU A 32 -23.87 7.50 -8.23
N HIS A 33 -24.47 6.78 -7.28
CA HIS A 33 -24.79 7.31 -5.96
C HIS A 33 -24.30 6.38 -4.85
N ASP A 34 -22.97 6.31 -4.71
CA ASP A 34 -22.32 5.95 -3.45
C ASP A 34 -20.91 6.58 -3.41
N ASP A 35 -20.89 7.91 -3.55
CA ASP A 35 -19.74 8.75 -3.22
C ASP A 35 -20.05 9.41 -1.87
N LEU A 36 -19.30 9.03 -0.82
CA LEU A 36 -18.78 9.88 0.26
C LEU A 36 -18.06 9.00 1.32
N ALA A 37 -17.02 8.30 0.88
CA ALA A 37 -15.95 7.84 1.76
C ALA A 37 -14.62 8.02 1.04
N ASP A 38 -13.71 8.75 1.69
CA ASP A 38 -12.40 9.19 1.22
C ASP A 38 -11.70 8.10 0.36
N SER A 39 -11.54 8.39 -0.94
CA SER A 39 -11.01 7.42 -1.92
C SER A 39 -9.53 7.12 -1.67
N PRO A 40 -9.11 5.84 -1.58
CA PRO A 40 -7.70 5.53 -1.44
C PRO A 40 -6.99 5.50 -2.80
N CYS A 41 -5.81 6.13 -2.85
CA CYS A 41 -4.84 6.12 -3.96
C CYS A 41 -5.45 6.28 -5.37
N ARG A 42 -5.89 7.49 -5.75
CA ARG A 42 -5.97 7.82 -7.19
C ARG A 42 -4.55 7.90 -7.75
N VAL A 43 -4.08 6.83 -8.39
CA VAL A 43 -2.90 6.87 -9.27
C VAL A 43 -3.20 7.86 -10.38
N LEU A 44 -2.65 9.07 -10.29
CA LEU A 44 -2.82 10.09 -11.32
C LEU A 44 -1.97 9.69 -12.53
N HIS A 45 -2.57 8.95 -13.46
CA HIS A 45 -2.05 8.88 -14.82
C HIS A 45 -2.16 10.28 -15.43
N ARG A 46 -1.06 11.04 -15.43
CA ARG A 46 -0.96 12.28 -16.19
C ARG A 46 -0.87 11.91 -17.67
N ALA A 47 -2.01 11.94 -18.36
CA ALA A 47 -2.03 11.92 -19.82
C ALA A 47 -1.27 13.16 -20.33
N ARG A 48 -0.35 12.95 -21.28
CA ARG A 48 0.33 14.03 -22.02
C ARG A 48 -0.70 14.84 -22.81
N PRO A 49 -0.80 16.17 -22.69
CA PRO A 49 -1.66 16.93 -23.58
C PRO A 49 -0.90 17.31 -24.86
N ALA A 50 -1.50 17.00 -26.00
CA ALA A 50 -1.31 17.80 -27.20
C ALA A 50 -2.06 19.12 -27.01
N VAL A 51 -1.33 20.21 -27.27
CA VAL A 51 -1.65 21.64 -27.41
C VAL A 51 -3.12 22.12 -27.31
N ARG A 52 -3.29 23.16 -26.48
CA ARG A 52 -4.33 24.23 -26.44
C ARG A 52 -5.80 23.86 -26.13
N ALA A 53 -6.19 24.09 -24.87
CA ALA A 53 -7.38 24.87 -24.51
C ALA A 53 -7.27 25.33 -23.04
N ILE A 54 -7.33 26.65 -22.81
CA ILE A 54 -7.45 27.23 -21.47
C ILE A 54 -8.87 26.97 -20.98
N ARG A 55 -9.04 25.98 -20.11
CA ARG A 55 -10.23 25.83 -19.24
C ARG A 55 -9.78 25.30 -17.89
N SER A 56 -9.88 26.19 -16.89
CA SER A 56 -10.02 25.93 -15.45
C SER A 56 -9.42 24.60 -14.96
N ILE A 57 -8.18 24.68 -14.47
CA ILE A 57 -7.57 23.67 -13.62
C ILE A 57 -8.47 23.51 -12.39
N PRO A 58 -9.13 22.36 -12.15
CA PRO A 58 -9.54 22.06 -10.79
C PRO A 58 -8.24 21.83 -10.04
N SER A 59 -7.99 22.73 -9.10
CA SER A 59 -6.87 22.76 -8.19
C SER A 59 -6.40 21.36 -7.84
N SER A 60 -5.08 21.16 -7.95
CA SER A 60 -4.33 20.28 -7.08
C SER A 60 -5.12 20.07 -5.79
N SER A 61 -5.44 18.82 -5.45
CA SER A 61 -6.02 18.50 -4.15
C SER A 61 -5.07 19.10 -3.12
N SER A 62 -5.47 20.26 -2.61
CA SER A 62 -4.67 21.05 -1.71
C SER A 62 -4.38 20.14 -0.54
N PHE A 63 -3.10 19.92 -0.27
CA PHE A 63 -2.69 19.55 1.07
C PHE A 63 -3.17 20.71 1.93
N SER A 64 -4.39 20.60 2.46
CA SER A 64 -5.01 21.60 3.30
C SER A 64 -4.02 21.91 4.41
N ALA A 65 -3.49 23.13 4.39
CA ALA A 65 -2.54 23.61 5.38
C ALA A 65 -3.28 23.93 6.68
N ASP A 66 -4.00 22.94 7.23
CA ASP A 66 -4.54 23.03 8.57
C ASP A 66 -3.36 23.02 9.56
N PRO A 67 -3.22 24.04 10.43
CA PRO A 67 -2.21 24.07 11.48
C PRO A 67 -2.22 22.81 12.38
N LEU A 68 -3.36 22.13 12.52
CA LEU A 68 -3.48 20.87 13.25
C LEU A 68 -2.94 19.66 12.47
N ASP A 69 -3.03 19.67 11.14
CA ASP A 69 -2.45 18.62 10.28
C ASP A 69 -0.92 18.66 10.32
N ARG A 70 -0.31 19.85 10.42
CA ARG A 70 1.15 20.01 10.57
C ARG A 70 1.74 19.23 11.75
N ARG A 71 1.01 19.11 12.87
CA ARG A 71 1.45 18.32 14.03
C ARG A 71 1.30 16.80 13.84
N ARG A 72 0.56 16.35 12.82
CA ARG A 72 0.29 14.93 12.54
C ARG A 72 0.90 14.47 11.21
N ARG A 73 1.70 15.33 10.55
CA ARG A 73 2.41 15.00 9.32
C ARG A 73 3.44 13.90 9.56
N ARG A 74 3.08 12.70 9.11
CA ARG A 74 3.94 11.52 9.15
C ARG A 74 4.04 10.92 7.76
N ILE A 75 5.25 10.54 7.38
CA ILE A 75 5.51 9.77 6.18
C ILE A 75 5.68 8.30 6.55
N VAL A 76 4.95 7.43 5.85
CA VAL A 76 4.99 5.98 6.02
C VAL A 76 5.44 5.36 4.71
N LEU A 77 6.44 4.50 4.77
CA LEU A 77 6.94 3.74 3.62
C LEU A 77 6.65 2.26 3.84
N TYR A 78 5.84 1.67 2.98
CA TYR A 78 5.70 0.22 2.87
C TYR A 78 6.71 -0.30 1.85
N PHE A 79 7.54 -1.23 2.27
CA PHE A 79 8.57 -1.84 1.42
C PHE A 79 8.75 -3.31 1.79
N THR A 80 9.61 -4.01 1.05
CA THR A 80 10.11 -5.34 1.44
C THR A 80 11.63 -5.30 1.44
N SER A 81 12.27 -5.91 2.44
CA SER A 81 13.73 -6.14 2.43
C SER A 81 14.12 -7.42 1.68
N LEU A 82 13.16 -8.28 1.32
CA LEU A 82 13.43 -9.51 0.59
C LEU A 82 13.88 -9.23 -0.84
N GLY A 83 14.99 -9.86 -1.24
CA GLY A 83 15.61 -9.71 -2.56
C GLY A 83 15.09 -10.64 -3.66
N VAL A 84 13.97 -11.34 -3.44
CA VAL A 84 13.48 -12.41 -4.35
C VAL A 84 13.17 -11.86 -5.74
N VAL A 85 12.55 -10.68 -5.82
CA VAL A 85 12.28 -9.99 -7.08
C VAL A 85 13.21 -8.79 -7.18
N ARG A 86 14.28 -8.94 -7.98
CA ARG A 86 15.35 -7.93 -8.08
C ARG A 86 14.84 -6.52 -8.36
N ARG A 87 13.91 -6.38 -9.31
CA ARG A 87 13.28 -5.08 -9.63
C ARG A 87 12.63 -4.44 -8.40
N THR A 88 11.81 -5.20 -7.67
CA THR A 88 11.14 -4.70 -6.46
C THR A 88 12.13 -4.34 -5.36
N PHE A 89 13.18 -5.14 -5.19
CA PHE A 89 14.24 -4.86 -4.22
C PHE A 89 14.98 -3.56 -4.55
N ASP A 90 15.38 -3.37 -5.81
CA ASP A 90 16.07 -2.18 -6.29
C ASP A 90 15.17 -0.94 -6.16
N ASP A 91 13.89 -1.05 -6.53
CA ASP A 91 12.87 -0.01 -6.37
C ASP A 91 12.70 0.40 -4.90
N CYS A 92 12.58 -0.58 -3.99
CA CYS A 92 12.50 -0.33 -2.54
C CYS A 92 13.76 0.36 -2.01
N ARG A 93 14.96 -0.10 -2.42
CA ARG A 93 16.23 0.52 -2.04
C ARG A 93 16.33 1.97 -2.51
N ALA A 94 15.95 2.24 -3.76
CA ALA A 94 15.99 3.57 -4.35
C ALA A 94 15.10 4.55 -3.60
N VAL A 95 13.84 4.17 -3.33
CA VAL A 95 12.90 5.01 -2.57
C VAL A 95 13.39 5.24 -1.14
N ARG A 96 13.91 4.21 -0.45
CA ARG A 96 14.51 4.39 0.89
C ARG A 96 15.66 5.39 0.86
N SER A 97 16.54 5.30 -0.15
CA SER A 97 17.66 6.22 -0.31
C SER A 97 17.19 7.66 -0.55
N ALA A 98 16.17 7.85 -1.40
CA ALA A 98 15.61 9.17 -1.70
C ALA A 98 14.99 9.81 -0.45
N LEU A 99 14.25 9.06 0.37
CA LEU A 99 13.68 9.60 1.61
C LEU A 99 14.76 9.91 2.66
N ARG A 100 15.80 9.07 2.75
CA ARG A 100 16.93 9.30 3.68
C ARG A 100 17.74 10.53 3.32
N SER A 101 17.92 10.84 2.04
CA SER A 101 18.64 12.04 1.61
C SER A 101 17.91 13.34 1.97
N LEU A 102 16.57 13.27 2.15
CA LEU A 102 15.76 14.38 2.63
C LEU A 102 15.82 14.57 4.15
N ARG A 103 16.44 13.64 4.90
CA ARG A 103 16.61 13.70 6.37
C ARG A 103 15.30 13.86 7.14
N VAL A 104 14.19 13.35 6.61
CA VAL A 104 12.88 13.34 7.30
C VAL A 104 12.65 12.03 8.05
N ALA A 105 11.94 12.09 9.17
CA ALA A 105 11.57 10.91 9.95
C ALA A 105 10.55 10.06 9.18
N VAL A 106 10.94 8.85 8.78
CA VAL A 106 10.09 7.89 8.05
C VAL A 106 9.73 6.71 8.92
N ASP A 107 8.44 6.39 8.97
CA ASP A 107 7.93 5.11 9.46
C ASP A 107 8.11 4.03 8.37
N GLU A 108 9.28 3.38 8.39
CA GLU A 108 9.62 2.28 7.49
C GLU A 108 8.91 0.98 7.94
N ARG A 109 8.01 0.46 7.11
CA ARG A 109 7.20 -0.74 7.35
C ARG A 109 7.56 -1.84 6.36
N ASP A 110 8.29 -2.82 6.85
CA ASP A 110 8.65 -3.98 6.05
C ASP A 110 7.51 -5.00 6.07
N VAL A 111 6.81 -5.15 4.94
CA VAL A 111 5.64 -6.04 4.83
C VAL A 111 6.02 -7.53 4.86
N SER A 112 7.31 -7.85 4.77
CA SER A 112 7.82 -9.22 4.95
C SER A 112 8.11 -9.56 6.42
N VAL A 113 8.27 -8.55 7.28
CA VAL A 113 8.61 -8.72 8.70
C VAL A 113 7.37 -8.81 9.59
N ASP A 114 6.27 -8.15 9.21
CA ASP A 114 5.03 -8.11 9.98
C ASP A 114 3.78 -8.17 9.08
N ALA A 115 3.01 -9.24 9.23
CA ALA A 115 1.78 -9.47 8.49
C ALA A 115 0.74 -8.36 8.71
N ARG A 116 0.77 -7.65 9.84
CA ARG A 116 -0.12 -6.51 10.09
C ARG A 116 0.12 -5.37 9.11
N PHE A 117 1.38 -5.12 8.72
CA PHE A 117 1.68 -4.10 7.70
C PHE A 117 1.18 -4.51 6.32
N ARG A 118 1.27 -5.81 5.98
CA ARG A 118 0.67 -6.33 4.75
C ARG A 118 -0.84 -6.16 4.78
N ALA A 119 -1.50 -6.52 5.88
CA ALA A 119 -2.96 -6.36 6.03
C ALA A 119 -3.40 -4.89 5.99
N GLU A 120 -2.64 -4.00 6.63
CA GLU A 120 -2.90 -2.56 6.61
C GLU A 120 -2.75 -1.98 5.20
N LEU A 121 -1.69 -2.34 4.48
CA LEU A 121 -1.50 -1.93 3.09
C LEU A 121 -2.64 -2.46 2.21
N GLN A 122 -3.08 -3.70 2.42
CA GLN A 122 -4.23 -4.27 1.72
C GLN A 122 -5.52 -3.51 2.00
N ALA A 123 -5.79 -3.20 3.26
CA ALA A 123 -6.95 -2.42 3.67
C ALA A 123 -6.94 -1.03 3.04
N ALA A 124 -5.77 -0.39 2.99
CA ALA A 124 -5.60 0.92 2.37
C ALA A 124 -6.01 0.93 0.89
N PHE A 125 -5.74 -0.13 0.11
CA PHE A 125 -6.13 -0.19 -1.31
C PHE A 125 -7.50 -0.87 -1.56
N GLY A 126 -8.15 -1.38 -0.52
CA GLY A 126 -9.48 -2.01 -0.61
C GLY A 126 -9.55 -3.16 -1.64
N ARG A 127 -10.69 -3.26 -2.36
CA ARG A 127 -10.93 -4.32 -3.36
C ARG A 127 -9.93 -4.30 -4.53
N ARG A 128 -9.33 -3.14 -4.83
CA ARG A 128 -8.32 -2.99 -5.88
C ARG A 128 -7.05 -3.79 -5.60
N PHE A 129 -6.69 -4.01 -4.33
CA PHE A 129 -5.49 -4.81 -4.00
C PHE A 129 -5.60 -6.26 -4.50
N ARG A 130 -6.81 -6.84 -4.53
CA ARG A 130 -7.01 -8.22 -4.99
C ARG A 130 -7.02 -8.36 -6.51
N GLN A 131 -7.38 -7.29 -7.22
CA GLN A 131 -7.46 -7.26 -8.68
C GLN A 131 -6.14 -6.78 -9.30
N GLN A 132 -5.40 -5.96 -8.57
CA GLN A 132 -4.17 -5.32 -9.00
C GLN A 132 -3.12 -5.58 -7.93
N HIS A 133 -2.13 -6.42 -8.24
CA HIS A 133 -1.01 -6.71 -7.34
C HIS A 133 -0.27 -5.39 -7.07
N VAL A 134 -0.50 -4.81 -5.88
CA VAL A 134 0.14 -3.53 -5.51
C VAL A 134 1.64 -3.75 -5.47
N ALA A 135 2.34 -3.13 -6.41
CA ALA A 135 3.78 -3.17 -6.48
C ALA A 135 4.38 -2.40 -5.31
N LEU A 136 5.38 -2.95 -4.65
CA LEU A 136 6.18 -2.23 -3.67
C LEU A 136 7.30 -1.47 -4.38
N PRO A 137 7.79 -0.38 -3.79
CA PRO A 137 7.35 0.26 -2.54
C PRO A 137 6.05 1.07 -2.69
N GLN A 138 5.40 1.41 -1.57
CA GLN A 138 4.29 2.36 -1.51
C GLN A 138 4.51 3.40 -0.42
N VAL A 139 4.40 4.69 -0.75
CA VAL A 139 4.65 5.80 0.19
C VAL A 139 3.36 6.56 0.48
N PHE A 140 3.14 6.87 1.75
CA PHE A 140 2.01 7.63 2.25
C PHE A 140 2.46 8.84 3.05
N LEU A 141 1.73 9.94 2.94
CA LEU A 141 1.88 11.16 3.73
C LEU A 141 0.54 11.48 4.40
N SER A 142 0.52 11.52 5.73
CA SER A 142 -0.70 11.76 6.52
C SER A 142 -1.89 10.87 6.11
N GLY A 143 -1.62 9.60 5.77
CA GLY A 143 -2.65 8.65 5.33
C GLY A 143 -3.02 8.74 3.84
N ARG A 144 -2.55 9.77 3.13
CA ARG A 144 -2.74 9.91 1.67
C ARG A 144 -1.59 9.27 0.92
N CYS A 145 -1.92 8.60 -0.16
CA CYS A 145 -0.99 7.84 -0.99
C CYS A 145 -0.23 8.78 -1.94
N LEU A 146 1.10 8.83 -1.82
CA LEU A 146 1.95 9.58 -2.74
C LEU A 146 2.27 8.77 -4.01
N GLY A 147 2.39 7.45 -3.88
CA GLY A 147 2.58 6.53 -5.02
C GLY A 147 3.69 5.51 -4.80
N GLY A 148 4.05 4.83 -5.89
CA GLY A 148 5.09 3.81 -5.92
C GLY A 148 6.46 4.35 -6.31
N ALA A 149 7.37 3.47 -6.71
CA ALA A 149 8.75 3.86 -7.03
C ALA A 149 8.84 4.93 -8.13
N ASP A 150 8.08 4.78 -9.21
CA ASP A 150 8.14 5.70 -10.34
C ASP A 150 7.61 7.10 -9.98
N GLU A 151 6.52 7.19 -9.22
CA GLU A 151 5.97 8.46 -8.73
C GLU A 151 6.96 9.16 -7.81
N ILE A 152 7.51 8.43 -6.83
CA ILE A 152 8.41 9.00 -5.84
C ILE A 152 9.73 9.43 -6.48
N ARG A 153 10.24 8.67 -7.44
CA ARG A 153 11.42 9.06 -8.23
C ARG A 153 11.19 10.38 -8.96
N ARG A 154 10.07 10.52 -9.69
CA ARG A 154 9.74 11.77 -10.40
C ARG A 154 9.63 12.96 -9.44
N LEU A 155 8.95 12.79 -8.30
CA LEU A 155 8.81 13.85 -7.30
C LEU A 155 10.16 14.20 -6.65
N HIS A 156 11.05 13.23 -6.47
CA HIS A 156 12.38 13.47 -5.92
C HIS A 156 13.26 14.25 -6.89
N GLU A 157 13.26 13.86 -8.16
CA GLU A 157 14.01 14.51 -9.23
C GLU A 157 13.52 15.93 -9.52
N SER A 158 12.21 16.19 -9.45
CA SER A 158 11.65 17.54 -9.64
C SER A 158 11.79 18.45 -8.41
N GLY A 159 12.20 17.90 -7.25
CA GLY A 159 12.28 18.62 -5.98
C GLY A 159 10.94 18.79 -5.26
N GLU A 160 9.81 18.45 -5.88
CA GLU A 160 8.47 18.53 -5.28
C GLU A 160 8.35 17.66 -4.03
N LEU A 161 9.03 16.51 -3.98
CA LEU A 161 9.02 15.64 -2.81
C LEU A 161 9.53 16.37 -1.56
N ARG A 162 10.54 17.23 -1.71
CA ARG A 162 11.09 18.03 -0.60
C ARG A 162 10.06 19.02 -0.07
N ALA A 163 9.32 19.69 -0.96
CA ALA A 163 8.25 20.61 -0.58
C ALA A 163 7.09 19.88 0.11
N LEU A 164 6.74 18.67 -0.35
CA LEU A 164 5.68 17.86 0.26
C LEU A 164 6.01 17.41 1.69
N VAL A 165 7.26 17.05 1.95
CA VAL A 165 7.71 16.60 3.28
C VAL A 165 8.15 17.74 4.19
N GLU A 166 8.01 18.99 3.76
CA GLU A 166 8.34 20.15 4.58
C GLU A 166 7.46 20.18 5.84
N GLY A 167 8.11 20.36 6.99
CA GLY A 167 7.46 20.35 8.31
C GLY A 167 7.36 18.97 8.97
N ILE A 168 7.80 17.88 8.31
CA ILE A 168 7.98 16.59 9.00
C ILE A 168 9.22 16.67 9.90
N PRO A 169 9.18 16.11 11.13
CA PRO A 169 10.35 16.04 12.00
C PRO A 169 11.56 15.43 11.28
N SER A 170 12.75 15.94 11.56
CA SER A 170 13.97 15.37 11.00
C SER A 170 14.24 13.98 11.55
N ALA A 171 14.82 13.12 10.71
CA ALA A 171 15.32 11.83 11.16
C ALA A 171 16.49 12.02 12.13
N PRO A 172 16.64 11.12 13.12
CA PRO A 172 17.81 11.13 14.00
C PRO A 172 19.09 10.94 13.19
N THR A 173 20.17 11.60 13.62
CA THR A 173 21.47 11.58 12.93
C THR A 173 22.16 10.22 13.05
N ALA A 174 21.97 9.54 14.17
CA ALA A 174 22.52 8.23 14.47
C ALA A 174 21.45 7.13 14.39
N PRO A 175 21.83 5.87 14.09
CA PRO A 175 20.92 4.74 14.23
C PRO A 175 20.48 4.57 15.68
N CYS A 176 19.32 3.95 15.88
CA CYS A 176 18.81 3.66 17.22
C CYS A 176 19.77 2.72 17.96
N GLY A 177 20.13 3.06 19.20
CA GLY A 177 21.05 2.25 20.03
C GLY A 177 20.51 0.87 20.40
N VAL A 178 19.18 0.69 20.38
CA VAL A 178 18.53 -0.59 20.74
C VAL A 178 18.33 -1.48 19.51
N CYS A 179 17.73 -0.97 18.43
CA CYS A 179 17.43 -1.78 17.25
C CYS A 179 18.39 -1.59 16.08
N GLY A 180 19.45 -0.78 16.21
CA GLY A 180 20.40 -0.52 15.13
C GLY A 180 19.78 0.10 13.86
N GLY A 181 18.57 0.65 13.95
CA GLY A 181 17.82 1.18 12.81
C GLY A 181 16.93 0.16 12.09
N VAL A 182 16.87 -1.11 12.50
CA VAL A 182 15.99 -2.13 11.87
C VAL A 182 14.54 -2.07 12.35
N ARG A 183 14.21 -1.18 13.30
CA ARG A 183 12.85 -0.86 13.78
C ARG A 183 12.14 -1.95 14.58
N PHE A 184 12.71 -3.13 14.72
CA PHE A 184 12.18 -4.26 15.48
C PHE A 184 13.21 -4.81 16.48
N VAL A 185 12.73 -5.43 17.56
CA VAL A 185 13.52 -6.13 18.57
C VAL A 185 12.82 -7.42 18.97
N LEU A 186 13.55 -8.35 19.58
CA LEU A 186 12.97 -9.57 20.14
C LEU A 186 11.96 -9.22 21.24
N CYS A 187 10.85 -9.95 21.27
CA CYS A 187 9.87 -9.83 22.33
C CYS A 187 10.49 -10.23 23.67
N ALA A 188 10.60 -9.29 24.61
CA ALA A 188 11.13 -9.56 25.95
C ALA A 188 10.27 -10.59 26.71
N THR A 189 8.95 -10.58 26.49
CA THR A 189 7.99 -11.42 27.21
C THR A 189 8.04 -12.90 26.84
N CYS A 190 8.35 -13.23 25.58
CA CYS A 190 8.48 -14.63 25.13
C CYS A 190 9.88 -14.98 24.62
N SER A 191 10.84 -14.05 24.69
CA SER A 191 12.19 -14.19 24.14
C SER A 191 12.19 -14.64 22.67
N GLY A 192 11.22 -14.17 21.88
CA GLY A 192 11.05 -14.56 20.48
C GLY A 192 10.44 -15.95 20.22
N SER A 193 10.24 -16.78 21.25
CA SER A 193 9.71 -18.15 21.10
C SER A 193 8.24 -18.21 20.66
N ARG A 194 7.51 -17.10 20.80
CA ARG A 194 6.05 -16.99 20.64
C ARG A 194 5.26 -17.91 21.58
N LYS A 195 5.90 -18.53 22.58
CA LYS A 195 5.25 -19.42 23.55
C LYS A 195 5.39 -18.84 24.95
N ARG A 196 4.27 -18.72 25.65
CA ARG A 196 4.23 -18.26 27.05
C ARG A 196 3.50 -19.29 27.89
N TRP A 197 4.08 -19.64 29.03
CA TRP A 197 3.38 -20.44 30.02
C TRP A 197 2.29 -19.61 30.67
N TRP A 198 1.08 -20.15 30.75
CA TRP A 198 -0.05 -19.51 31.41
C TRP A 198 -0.60 -20.45 32.48
N TRP A 199 -0.83 -19.92 33.68
CA TRP A 199 -1.38 -20.67 34.81
C TRP A 199 -2.91 -20.53 34.84
N GLY A 200 -3.61 -21.66 34.93
CA GLY A 200 -5.06 -21.71 35.06
C GLY A 200 -5.52 -22.54 36.25
N SER A 201 -6.82 -22.47 36.55
CA SER A 201 -7.43 -23.12 37.72
C SER A 201 -7.38 -24.65 37.68
N LYS A 202 -7.12 -25.27 36.52
CA LYS A 202 -6.99 -26.72 36.33
C LYS A 202 -5.57 -27.14 35.90
N GLY A 203 -4.56 -26.31 36.19
CA GLY A 203 -3.19 -26.48 35.71
C GLY A 203 -2.76 -25.42 34.69
N GLY A 204 -1.50 -25.49 34.25
CA GLY A 204 -0.92 -24.55 33.29
C GLY A 204 -0.70 -25.14 31.90
N GLY A 205 -0.46 -24.27 30.92
CA GLY A 205 -0.13 -24.68 29.56
C GLY A 205 0.50 -23.56 28.74
N PHE A 206 1.13 -23.92 27.63
CA PHE A 206 1.71 -22.94 26.71
C PHE A 206 0.63 -22.32 25.82
N ARG A 207 0.65 -20.99 25.71
CA ARG A 207 -0.18 -20.21 24.81
C ARG A 207 0.70 -19.36 23.89
N ALA A 208 0.13 -18.95 22.76
CA ALA A 208 0.80 -18.01 21.87
C ALA A 208 1.01 -16.66 22.58
N CYS A 209 2.18 -16.05 22.39
CA CYS A 209 2.42 -14.69 22.87
C CYS A 209 1.55 -13.70 22.08
N GLY A 210 0.78 -12.87 22.79
CA GLY A 210 -0.08 -11.85 22.18
C GLY A 210 0.58 -10.48 21.99
N GLU A 211 1.83 -10.32 22.44
CA GLU A 211 2.54 -9.04 22.42
C GLU A 211 3.43 -8.86 21.19
N CYS A 212 3.80 -9.96 20.52
CA CYS A 212 4.71 -9.97 19.39
C CYS A 212 4.04 -10.44 18.10
N ASN A 213 4.67 -10.14 16.96
CA ASN A 213 4.23 -10.62 15.66
C ASN A 213 4.56 -12.11 15.45
N GLU A 214 4.28 -12.62 14.26
CA GLU A 214 4.52 -14.00 13.85
C GLU A 214 5.99 -14.44 13.89
N ASN A 215 6.92 -13.49 14.02
CA ASN A 215 8.35 -13.73 14.10
C ASN A 215 8.89 -13.59 15.53
N GLY A 216 8.03 -13.39 16.53
CA GLY A 216 8.49 -13.15 17.90
C GLY A 216 9.07 -11.76 18.11
N LEU A 217 8.79 -10.82 17.21
CA LEU A 217 9.32 -9.45 17.21
C LEU A 217 8.27 -8.44 17.66
N VAL A 218 8.76 -7.37 18.30
CA VAL A 218 7.98 -6.17 18.62
C VAL A 218 8.62 -4.96 17.97
N ARG A 219 7.82 -3.92 17.69
CA ARG A 219 8.38 -2.64 17.24
C ARG A 219 9.29 -2.09 18.33
N CYS A 220 10.43 -1.53 17.94
CA CYS A 220 11.40 -0.98 18.88
C CYS A 220 10.75 0.15 19.70
N PRO A 221 10.72 0.06 21.04
CA PRO A 221 10.06 1.05 21.89
C PRO A 221 10.72 2.43 21.79
N ASP A 222 12.04 2.49 21.62
CA ASP A 222 12.78 3.74 21.44
C ASP A 222 12.49 4.42 20.09
N CYS A 223 12.15 3.63 19.07
CA CYS A 223 11.77 4.17 17.76
C CYS A 223 10.29 4.57 17.71
N PHE A 224 9.44 3.90 18.48
CA PHE A 224 7.99 4.05 18.49
C PHE A 224 7.48 4.00 19.94
N PRO A 225 7.72 5.05 20.73
CA PRO A 225 7.24 5.11 22.10
C PRO A 225 5.70 5.02 22.08
N ALA A 226 5.15 4.16 22.95
CA ALA A 226 3.71 4.14 23.17
C ALA A 226 3.28 5.51 23.69
N ALA A 227 2.13 6.01 23.22
CA ALA A 227 1.52 7.19 23.83
C ALA A 227 1.17 6.81 25.28
N VAL A 228 1.91 7.37 26.24
CA VAL A 228 1.65 7.24 27.68
C VAL A 228 0.45 8.09 28.03
#